data_AF-A0A7U9N9I9-F1
#
_entry.id   AF-A0A7U9N9I9-F1
#
_cell.length_a   1.000
_cell.length_b   1.000
_cell.length_c   1.000
_cell.angle_alpha   90.00
_cell.angle_beta   90.00
_cell.angle_gamma   90.00
#
_symmetry.space_group_name_H-M   'P 1'
#
loop_
_entity.id
_entity.type
_entity.pdbx_description
1 polymer ?
#
loop_
_entity_poly.entity_id
_entity_poly.type
_entity_poly.pdbx_seq_one_letter_code
_entity_poly.pdbx_strand_id
1 'polypeptide(L)'
;MRNWKKEKEGRQIQRSVVYRGILTVMLMTALLASKTLTVAGRGKNKIPSLQEQIRVTDQSQRYPIFSGAPDGELEDYIILSLPAQTTQKENAEDQKTCYLERQAGSRGGISSPACSYDMPSDWVVATTDVDACLQSIYCPQEPDGEVLVHITENRMFPEGVMKDWEEMQANIAAGAKKASGISFSMPVFERYIREDGREIICYSFICDNGEEKILCAAAYVPGKKYLAEFIGYSPLYESGGEIVSCFAIHEIVRYMAASFTETGEEKSWSQLKYRQYLGAENWAYEDLHNPFAIMAKMYVQEEEAVYDGEEEEVTFASGKWEELIRMAVAYHNDMSNKEFRAFSKRPLCTSDLAWITAVELVESPIPGRDTVSINGISPKNASCTQYSITTFSDIAMLPNLESLTLEIGSADDYAALAECTSLKELTIVSAQPLEEVAWLNELTQLESLTLRISMFSHLNEMGYEKDGGSTFTGEGASSADSPSQELLEEALSKCKKLKYLAIENADMETFDFLNDLPDLYAFCLYGREDDDTEKPPRGSLFGEKDYPQVKCLTVDDEWIRNPE
;
A
#
# COMPACT_ATOMS: atom_id res chain seq x y z
N MET A 1 18.04 12.85 20.21
CA MET A 1 18.16 12.58 18.76
C MET A 1 18.47 11.11 18.43
N ARG A 2 19.50 10.43 18.99
CA ARG A 2 19.81 8.99 18.68
C ARG A 2 18.73 7.93 19.03
N ASN A 3 17.62 8.34 19.64
CA ASN A 3 16.55 7.46 20.12
C ASN A 3 15.26 7.54 19.31
N TRP A 4 15.29 8.12 18.11
CA TRP A 4 14.14 8.20 17.23
C TRP A 4 14.33 7.26 16.05
N LYS A 5 13.22 6.80 15.50
CA LYS A 5 13.17 5.97 14.30
C LYS A 5 12.04 6.53 13.42
N LYS A 6 12.19 6.45 12.11
CA LYS A 6 11.01 6.48 11.24
C LYS A 6 10.41 5.08 11.22
N GLU A 7 9.10 4.90 11.34
CA GLU A 7 8.47 3.60 11.12
C GLU A 7 8.65 3.16 9.66
N LYS A 8 8.80 4.13 8.72
CA LYS A 8 9.32 3.87 7.36
C LYS A 8 10.76 3.30 7.33
N GLU A 9 11.56 3.50 8.38
CA GLU A 9 12.91 2.90 8.51
C GLU A 9 12.89 1.40 8.88
N GLY A 10 11.71 0.79 9.08
CA GLY A 10 11.58 -0.67 9.07
C GLY A 10 11.94 -1.31 7.72
N ARG A 11 11.94 -0.52 6.63
CA ARG A 11 12.40 -0.95 5.29
C ARG A 11 13.59 -0.15 4.74
N GLN A 12 13.97 0.99 5.35
CA GLN A 12 15.08 1.84 4.85
C GLN A 12 16.43 1.72 5.60
N ILE A 13 16.55 0.97 6.70
CA ILE A 13 17.87 0.74 7.37
C ILE A 13 18.69 -0.30 6.59
N GLN A 14 19.09 0.07 5.38
CA GLN A 14 20.37 -0.28 4.76
C GLN A 14 20.88 0.81 3.80
N ARG A 15 20.16 1.94 3.62
CA ARG A 15 20.50 2.93 2.58
C ARG A 15 21.61 3.94 2.92
N SER A 16 22.19 3.92 4.12
CA SER A 16 23.20 4.92 4.54
C SER A 16 24.60 4.38 4.88
N VAL A 17 24.87 3.07 4.76
CA VAL A 17 26.19 2.50 5.16
C VAL A 17 27.15 2.26 3.99
N VAL A 18 26.70 2.26 2.73
CA VAL A 18 27.59 1.93 1.59
C VAL A 18 28.30 3.15 0.97
N TYR A 19 27.88 4.38 1.25
CA TYR A 19 28.50 5.58 0.66
C TYR A 19 29.77 6.11 1.35
N ARG A 20 30.38 5.38 2.29
CA ARG A 20 31.67 5.75 2.91
C ARG A 20 32.75 4.69 2.72
N GLY A 21 33.36 4.72 1.54
CA GLY A 21 34.62 4.05 1.19
C GLY A 21 34.50 3.48 -0.22
N ILE A 22 35.01 4.09 -1.29
CA ILE A 22 36.40 4.51 -1.49
C ILE A 22 36.38 5.69 -2.47
N LEU A 23 36.72 6.88 -1.97
CA LEU A 23 37.11 8.02 -2.79
C LEU A 23 38.59 7.82 -3.14
N THR A 24 38.90 7.32 -4.34
CA THR A 24 40.24 7.46 -4.91
C THR A 24 40.16 8.06 -6.30
N VAL A 25 40.65 9.30 -6.35
CA VAL A 25 40.95 10.12 -7.52
C VAL A 25 41.72 9.33 -8.58
N MET A 26 41.26 9.30 -9.83
CA MET A 26 42.16 9.34 -11.00
C MET A 26 41.58 10.18 -12.14
N LEU A 27 42.39 11.15 -12.55
CA LEU A 27 42.22 12.05 -13.68
C LEU A 27 42.29 11.32 -15.03
N MET A 28 41.42 11.79 -15.95
CA MET A 28 41.64 12.04 -17.39
C MET A 28 42.45 11.03 -18.24
N THR A 29 41.86 10.56 -19.34
CA THR A 29 42.15 11.09 -20.69
C THR A 29 41.24 10.45 -21.75
N ALA A 30 40.67 11.30 -22.61
CA ALA A 30 39.97 10.92 -23.82
C ALA A 30 40.92 10.33 -24.86
N LEU A 31 40.52 9.25 -25.53
CA LEU A 31 41.09 8.84 -26.82
C LEU A 31 40.01 8.12 -27.65
N LEU A 32 39.46 8.89 -28.60
CA LEU A 32 38.80 8.37 -29.79
C LEU A 32 39.73 7.39 -30.51
N ALA A 33 39.30 6.14 -30.64
CA ALA A 33 39.87 5.21 -31.61
C ALA A 33 38.75 4.35 -32.20
N SER A 34 38.21 4.85 -33.31
CA SER A 34 37.47 4.10 -34.30
C SER A 34 38.29 2.91 -34.81
N LYS A 35 37.83 1.68 -34.53
CA LYS A 35 38.20 0.49 -35.32
C LYS A 35 37.00 -0.45 -35.49
N THR A 36 36.48 -0.39 -36.71
CA THR A 36 35.66 -1.40 -37.40
C THR A 36 36.32 -2.78 -37.39
N LEU A 37 35.56 -3.85 -37.14
CA LEU A 37 35.69 -5.25 -37.60
C LEU A 37 34.66 -6.09 -36.81
N THR A 38 33.75 -6.91 -37.34
CA THR A 38 33.41 -7.33 -38.71
C THR A 38 32.00 -7.94 -38.62
N VAL A 39 31.12 -7.60 -39.56
CA VAL A 39 29.74 -8.11 -39.66
C VAL A 39 29.73 -9.50 -40.30
N ALA A 40 28.98 -10.43 -39.73
CA ALA A 40 28.47 -11.61 -40.42
C ALA A 40 27.04 -11.92 -39.93
N GLY A 41 26.04 -11.74 -40.81
CA GLY A 41 24.66 -12.23 -40.62
C GLY A 41 23.59 -11.13 -40.53
N ARG A 42 22.93 -10.82 -41.65
CA ARG A 42 21.86 -9.83 -41.79
C ARG A 42 20.61 -10.17 -40.96
N GLY A 43 20.22 -9.25 -40.08
CA GLY A 43 18.86 -9.10 -39.53
C GLY A 43 18.75 -7.73 -38.85
N LYS A 44 17.86 -6.87 -39.34
CA LYS A 44 17.59 -5.47 -38.91
C LYS A 44 18.10 -5.11 -37.50
N ASN A 45 19.11 -4.23 -37.41
CA ASN A 45 19.58 -3.64 -36.15
C ASN A 45 18.44 -2.84 -35.49
N LYS A 46 17.71 -3.47 -34.56
CA LYS A 46 17.07 -2.74 -33.46
C LYS A 46 18.20 -2.34 -32.52
N ILE A 47 18.24 -1.07 -32.13
CA ILE A 47 18.99 -0.67 -30.93
C ILE A 47 18.39 -1.50 -29.79
N PRO A 48 19.21 -2.25 -29.01
CA PRO A 48 18.69 -3.07 -27.94
C PRO A 48 17.88 -2.18 -26.98
N SER A 49 16.69 -2.63 -26.58
CA SER A 49 15.93 -1.90 -25.56
C SER A 49 16.79 -1.77 -24.30
N LEU A 50 16.53 -0.75 -23.47
CA LEU A 50 17.30 -0.55 -22.23
C LEU A 50 17.35 -1.82 -21.38
N GLN A 51 16.28 -2.63 -21.41
CA GLN A 51 16.15 -3.93 -20.75
C GLN A 51 17.13 -4.99 -21.27
N GLU A 52 17.43 -5.02 -22.56
CA GLU A 52 18.40 -5.96 -23.17
C GLU A 52 19.86 -5.62 -22.81
N GLN A 53 20.09 -4.44 -22.21
CA GLN A 53 21.41 -3.96 -21.79
C GLN A 53 21.63 -4.09 -20.27
N ILE A 54 20.63 -4.53 -19.51
CA ILE A 54 20.73 -4.67 -18.05
C ILE A 54 21.51 -5.93 -17.72
N ARG A 55 22.62 -5.76 -17.01
CA ARG A 55 23.39 -6.87 -16.46
C ARG A 55 22.81 -7.26 -15.11
N VAL A 56 22.49 -8.55 -14.95
CA VAL A 56 22.02 -9.10 -13.68
C VAL A 56 23.22 -9.58 -12.87
N THR A 57 23.32 -9.21 -11.59
CA THR A 57 24.45 -9.67 -10.75
C THR A 57 24.20 -11.05 -10.17
N ASP A 58 22.99 -11.32 -9.68
CA ASP A 58 22.62 -12.62 -9.16
C ASP A 58 22.21 -13.57 -10.30
N GLN A 59 23.17 -14.37 -10.75
CA GLN A 59 22.92 -15.37 -11.79
C GLN A 59 22.22 -16.62 -11.26
N SER A 60 22.12 -16.80 -9.94
CA SER A 60 21.43 -17.95 -9.34
C SER A 60 19.91 -17.83 -9.39
N GLN A 61 19.39 -16.60 -9.49
CA GLN A 61 17.96 -16.27 -9.58
C GLN A 61 17.58 -15.86 -11.01
N ARG A 62 18.04 -16.63 -12.00
CA ARG A 62 17.72 -16.48 -13.42
C ARG A 62 16.74 -17.55 -13.86
N TYR A 63 15.75 -17.15 -14.64
CA TYR A 63 14.70 -18.03 -15.16
C TYR A 63 14.54 -17.81 -16.67
N PRO A 64 15.57 -18.18 -17.46
CA PRO A 64 15.56 -17.98 -18.90
C PRO A 64 14.57 -18.91 -19.60
N ILE A 65 14.04 -18.45 -20.74
CA ILE A 65 13.21 -19.28 -21.62
C ILE A 65 14.10 -19.96 -22.67
N PHE A 66 13.95 -21.27 -22.80
CA PHE A 66 14.64 -22.07 -23.81
C PHE A 66 13.75 -22.36 -25.01
N SER A 67 14.29 -22.27 -26.23
CA SER A 67 13.55 -22.52 -27.47
C SER A 67 13.52 -23.99 -27.92
N GLY A 68 14.11 -24.89 -27.14
CA GLY A 68 14.11 -26.33 -27.37
C GLY A 68 14.12 -27.05 -26.03
N ALA A 69 13.61 -28.29 -26.01
CA ALA A 69 13.59 -29.11 -24.80
C ALA A 69 15.04 -29.28 -24.29
N PRO A 70 15.38 -28.79 -23.09
CA PRO A 70 16.74 -28.90 -22.58
C PRO A 70 17.03 -30.33 -22.09
N ASP A 71 18.29 -30.63 -21.76
CA ASP A 71 18.68 -31.93 -21.22
C ASP A 71 18.03 -32.14 -19.83
N GLY A 72 17.21 -33.19 -19.65
CA GLY A 72 16.50 -33.47 -18.39
C GLY A 72 15.16 -34.17 -18.59
N GLU A 73 14.41 -34.38 -17.50
CA GLU A 73 13.04 -34.89 -17.56
C GLU A 73 12.07 -33.73 -17.86
N LEU A 74 11.01 -33.96 -18.64
CA LEU A 74 10.04 -32.91 -18.99
C LEU A 74 9.34 -32.31 -17.76
N GLU A 75 9.24 -33.07 -16.67
CA GLU A 75 8.65 -32.64 -15.40
C GLU A 75 9.45 -31.51 -14.73
N ASP A 76 10.74 -31.38 -15.06
CA ASP A 76 11.62 -30.30 -14.58
C ASP A 76 11.34 -28.96 -15.28
N TYR A 77 10.40 -28.92 -16.25
CA TYR A 77 10.12 -27.73 -17.06
C TYR A 77 8.64 -27.37 -17.04
N ILE A 78 8.37 -26.07 -17.06
CA ILE A 78 7.06 -25.52 -17.41
C ILE A 78 7.06 -25.25 -18.92
N ILE A 79 6.13 -25.90 -19.63
CA ILE A 79 6.01 -25.79 -21.09
C ILE A 79 5.11 -24.61 -21.43
N LEU A 80 5.64 -23.69 -22.24
CA LEU A 80 4.99 -22.49 -22.71
C LEU A 80 4.94 -22.49 -24.24
N SER A 81 3.97 -21.79 -24.80
CA SER A 81 3.78 -21.65 -26.24
C SER A 81 3.48 -20.20 -26.59
N LEU A 82 4.10 -19.69 -27.67
CA LEU A 82 3.80 -18.35 -28.16
C LEU A 82 2.51 -18.36 -28.99
N PRO A 83 1.52 -17.48 -28.69
CA PRO A 83 0.31 -17.34 -29.49
C PRO A 83 0.64 -16.92 -30.93
N ALA A 84 -0.06 -17.46 -31.92
CA ALA A 84 0.22 -17.24 -33.36
C ALA A 84 0.21 -15.76 -33.82
N GLN A 85 -0.31 -14.83 -33.00
CA GLN A 85 -0.34 -13.40 -33.29
C GLN A 85 0.96 -12.65 -32.91
N THR A 86 1.89 -13.24 -32.16
CA THR A 86 3.17 -12.57 -31.82
C THR A 86 4.20 -12.64 -32.93
N THR A 87 3.98 -13.44 -33.97
CA THR A 87 4.84 -13.53 -35.15
C THR A 87 4.19 -12.76 -36.32
N GLN A 88 4.86 -11.73 -36.84
CA GLN A 88 4.48 -11.03 -38.09
C GLN A 88 4.66 -11.92 -39.34
N LYS A 89 4.18 -13.17 -39.31
CA LYS A 89 4.11 -14.07 -40.46
C LYS A 89 2.90 -14.98 -40.29
N GLU A 90 1.91 -14.76 -41.14
CA GLU A 90 0.82 -15.68 -41.41
C GLU A 90 1.39 -17.07 -41.76
N ASN A 91 1.29 -18.00 -40.81
CA ASN A 91 1.06 -19.43 -41.00
C ASN A 91 0.71 -20.02 -39.63
N ALA A 92 -0.50 -20.57 -39.51
CA ALA A 92 -1.06 -21.10 -38.27
C ALA A 92 -0.40 -22.42 -37.78
N GLU A 93 0.71 -22.85 -38.37
CA GLU A 93 1.34 -24.16 -38.10
C GLU A 93 2.59 -24.12 -37.22
N ASP A 94 3.18 -22.96 -36.91
CA ASP A 94 4.39 -22.86 -36.06
C ASP A 94 4.08 -22.20 -34.71
N GLN A 95 3.28 -22.85 -33.87
CA GLN A 95 3.20 -22.48 -32.45
C GLN A 95 4.56 -22.80 -31.82
N LYS A 96 5.38 -21.77 -31.59
CA LYS A 96 6.73 -21.95 -31.05
C LYS A 96 6.64 -22.31 -29.58
N THR A 97 6.91 -23.57 -29.26
CA THR A 97 7.05 -24.07 -27.90
C THR A 97 8.36 -23.59 -27.27
N CYS A 98 8.31 -23.27 -25.99
CA CYS A 98 9.45 -22.92 -25.18
C CYS A 98 9.34 -23.48 -23.76
N TYR A 99 10.47 -23.55 -23.07
CA TYR A 99 10.62 -24.27 -21.81
C TYR A 99 11.21 -23.35 -20.76
N LEU A 100 10.67 -23.44 -19.54
CA LEU A 100 11.13 -22.71 -18.38
C LEU A 100 11.50 -23.72 -17.29
N GLU A 101 12.76 -23.76 -16.89
CA GLU A 101 13.24 -24.72 -15.89
C GLU A 101 12.66 -24.42 -14.51
N ARG A 102 12.18 -25.45 -13.82
CA ARG A 102 11.78 -25.38 -12.42
C ARG A 102 13.02 -25.37 -11.54
N GLN A 103 13.00 -24.55 -10.51
CA GLN A 103 14.15 -24.47 -9.61
C GLN A 103 14.24 -25.74 -8.76
N ALA A 104 15.34 -26.50 -8.89
CA ALA A 104 15.61 -27.74 -8.15
C ALA A 104 15.62 -27.59 -6.62
N GLY A 105 15.65 -26.35 -6.11
CA GLY A 105 15.61 -25.99 -4.69
C GLY A 105 14.47 -25.04 -4.29
N SER A 106 13.46 -24.82 -5.16
CA SER A 106 12.24 -24.12 -4.76
C SER A 106 11.68 -24.85 -3.55
N ARG A 107 11.69 -24.20 -2.37
CA ARG A 107 10.96 -24.68 -1.20
C ARG A 107 9.48 -24.43 -1.50
N GLY A 108 8.90 -25.31 -2.32
CA GLY A 108 7.62 -25.18 -3.02
C GLY A 108 6.78 -24.01 -2.53
N GLY A 109 6.76 -22.92 -3.31
CA GLY A 109 6.48 -21.55 -2.89
C GLY A 109 5.29 -21.37 -1.94
N ILE A 110 4.20 -20.77 -2.42
CA ILE A 110 2.95 -20.77 -1.64
C ILE A 110 2.09 -21.89 -2.17
N SER A 111 1.57 -22.70 -1.25
CA SER A 111 0.57 -23.71 -1.54
C SER A 111 -0.57 -23.56 -0.55
N SER A 112 -1.76 -23.32 -1.07
CA SER A 112 -3.03 -23.28 -0.34
C SER A 112 -4.00 -24.30 -0.96
N PRO A 113 -5.08 -24.66 -0.26
CA PRO A 113 -6.09 -25.57 -0.81
C PRO A 113 -6.73 -25.08 -2.13
N ALA A 114 -6.72 -23.76 -2.39
CA ALA A 114 -7.29 -23.15 -3.58
C ALA A 114 -6.32 -23.06 -4.77
N CYS A 115 -5.04 -22.79 -4.48
CA CYS A 115 -4.01 -22.58 -5.49
C CYS A 115 -2.59 -22.69 -4.92
N SER A 116 -1.62 -22.91 -5.80
CA SER A 116 -0.19 -22.87 -5.52
C SER A 116 0.59 -22.09 -6.57
N TYR A 117 1.79 -21.61 -6.22
CA TYR A 117 2.79 -21.06 -7.15
C TYR A 117 4.18 -21.17 -6.52
N ASP A 118 5.20 -21.28 -7.37
CA ASP A 118 6.61 -21.27 -6.97
C ASP A 118 7.08 -19.84 -6.69
N MET A 119 8.12 -19.72 -5.84
CA MET A 119 8.86 -18.48 -5.64
C MET A 119 10.37 -18.80 -5.55
N PRO A 120 11.26 -17.80 -5.73
CA PRO A 120 12.69 -17.99 -5.55
C PRO A 120 13.05 -18.59 -4.16
N SER A 121 14.02 -19.52 -4.12
CA SER A 121 14.33 -20.35 -2.94
C SER A 121 14.70 -19.60 -1.65
N ASP A 122 15.24 -18.39 -1.78
CA ASP A 122 15.74 -17.58 -0.65
C ASP A 122 14.87 -16.35 -0.36
N TRP A 123 13.71 -16.26 -0.99
CA TRP A 123 12.77 -15.18 -0.78
C TRP A 123 11.75 -15.55 0.30
N VAL A 124 11.24 -14.55 1.00
CA VAL A 124 10.29 -14.72 2.11
C VAL A 124 9.04 -13.87 1.89
N VAL A 125 7.93 -14.33 2.44
CA VAL A 125 6.64 -13.63 2.41
C VAL A 125 6.55 -12.66 3.58
N ALA A 126 6.04 -11.46 3.32
CA ALA A 126 5.70 -10.45 4.32
C ALA A 126 4.42 -9.70 3.94
N THR A 127 3.90 -8.93 4.90
CA THR A 127 2.85 -7.94 4.65
C THR A 127 3.46 -6.67 4.04
N THR A 128 2.63 -5.89 3.35
CA THR A 128 3.03 -4.61 2.77
C THR A 128 1.96 -3.56 3.06
N ASP A 129 2.39 -2.31 3.14
CA ASP A 129 1.57 -1.10 3.36
C ASP A 129 1.20 -0.39 2.05
N VAL A 130 1.67 -0.92 0.92
CA VAL A 130 1.36 -0.40 -0.41
C VAL A 130 -0.14 -0.52 -0.68
N ASP A 131 -0.69 -1.72 -0.53
CA ASP A 131 -2.13 -2.01 -0.55
C ASP A 131 -2.44 -3.22 0.34
N ALA A 132 -3.63 -3.27 0.94
CA ALA A 132 -4.00 -4.25 1.96
C ALA A 132 -4.20 -5.67 1.40
N CYS A 133 -4.55 -5.78 0.12
CA CYS A 133 -4.72 -7.06 -0.56
C CYS A 133 -3.39 -7.66 -1.05
N LEU A 134 -2.29 -6.89 -1.04
CA LEU A 134 -1.00 -7.35 -1.54
C LEU A 134 -0.19 -8.08 -0.47
N GLN A 135 0.48 -9.14 -0.90
CA GLN A 135 1.57 -9.77 -0.16
C GLN A 135 2.91 -9.39 -0.79
N SER A 136 3.90 -9.12 0.06
CA SER A 136 5.28 -8.91 -0.33
C SER A 136 6.02 -10.23 -0.40
N ILE A 137 6.76 -10.50 -1.47
CA ILE A 137 7.76 -11.58 -1.53
C ILE A 137 9.10 -10.96 -1.89
N TYR A 138 10.10 -11.05 -1.01
CA TYR A 138 11.39 -10.34 -1.16
C TYR A 138 12.57 -11.16 -0.66
N CYS A 139 13.79 -10.78 -1.06
CA CYS A 139 15.03 -11.35 -0.58
C CYS A 139 15.51 -10.65 0.70
N PRO A 140 15.61 -11.30 1.87
CA PRO A 140 16.05 -10.65 3.11
C PRO A 140 17.46 -10.06 3.06
N GLN A 141 18.34 -10.63 2.23
CA GLN A 141 19.73 -10.18 2.08
C GLN A 141 19.84 -8.95 1.17
N GLU A 142 18.88 -8.74 0.28
CA GLU A 142 18.85 -7.67 -0.72
C GLU A 142 17.39 -7.21 -0.88
N PRO A 143 16.84 -6.47 0.10
CA PRO A 143 15.41 -6.19 0.20
C PRO A 143 14.90 -5.17 -0.83
N ASP A 144 15.80 -4.57 -1.61
CA ASP A 144 15.45 -3.57 -2.61
C ASP A 144 14.72 -4.18 -3.83
N GLY A 145 14.70 -5.51 -4.00
CA GLY A 145 13.89 -6.20 -4.99
C GLY A 145 12.77 -7.04 -4.37
N GLU A 146 11.56 -6.90 -4.89
CA GLU A 146 10.35 -7.53 -4.35
C GLU A 146 9.36 -7.89 -5.47
N VAL A 147 8.54 -8.91 -5.24
CA VAL A 147 7.34 -9.25 -6.02
C VAL A 147 6.13 -9.14 -5.11
N LEU A 148 5.23 -8.22 -5.45
CA LEU A 148 3.92 -8.07 -4.85
C LEU A 148 2.97 -9.07 -5.49
N VAL A 149 2.21 -9.80 -4.68
CA VAL A 149 1.28 -10.85 -5.17
C VAL A 149 -0.12 -10.60 -4.66
N HIS A 150 -1.09 -10.76 -5.56
CA HIS A 150 -2.49 -10.85 -5.22
C HIS A 150 -3.15 -11.95 -6.05
N ILE A 151 -4.12 -12.66 -5.46
CA ILE A 151 -4.91 -13.67 -6.16
C ILE A 151 -6.35 -13.40 -5.78
N THR A 152 -7.18 -13.01 -6.73
CA THR A 152 -8.61 -12.67 -6.54
C THR A 152 -9.49 -13.65 -7.33
N GLU A 153 -10.81 -13.54 -7.22
CA GLU A 153 -11.73 -14.28 -8.10
C GLU A 153 -11.62 -13.79 -9.55
N ASN A 154 -11.62 -14.71 -10.52
CA ASN A 154 -11.57 -14.35 -11.92
C ASN A 154 -12.96 -13.96 -12.44
N ARG A 155 -13.30 -12.68 -12.28
CA ARG A 155 -14.53 -12.08 -12.81
C ARG A 155 -14.32 -11.36 -14.13
N MET A 156 -13.09 -10.92 -14.40
CA MET A 156 -12.75 -10.10 -15.57
C MET A 156 -12.46 -10.90 -16.84
N PHE A 157 -11.79 -12.06 -16.73
CA PHE A 157 -11.27 -12.79 -17.88
C PHE A 157 -11.63 -14.29 -17.84
N PRO A 158 -12.93 -14.66 -17.74
CA PRO A 158 -13.34 -16.06 -17.61
C PRO A 158 -12.94 -16.92 -18.83
N GLU A 159 -12.79 -16.31 -20.00
CA GLU A 159 -12.39 -16.96 -21.26
C GLU A 159 -10.95 -16.61 -21.68
N GLY A 160 -10.18 -15.99 -20.79
CA GLY A 160 -8.89 -15.37 -21.10
C GLY A 160 -9.02 -14.00 -21.79
N VAL A 161 -7.90 -13.44 -22.20
CA VAL A 161 -7.77 -12.07 -22.75
C VAL A 161 -7.62 -12.09 -24.27
N MET A 162 -7.56 -13.27 -24.90
CA MET A 162 -7.19 -13.41 -26.31
C MET A 162 -7.84 -12.44 -27.30
N LYS A 163 -9.15 -12.16 -27.16
CA LYS A 163 -9.89 -11.26 -28.08
C LYS A 163 -9.66 -9.79 -27.79
N ASP A 164 -9.35 -9.46 -26.53
CA ASP A 164 -9.25 -8.09 -26.02
C ASP A 164 -7.78 -7.69 -25.78
N TRP A 165 -6.84 -8.49 -26.31
CA TRP A 165 -5.40 -8.32 -26.08
C TRP A 165 -4.88 -6.94 -26.51
N GLU A 166 -5.22 -6.48 -27.71
CA GLU A 166 -4.77 -5.18 -28.21
C GLU A 166 -5.38 -4.02 -27.39
N GLU A 167 -6.64 -4.16 -26.97
CA GLU A 167 -7.30 -3.21 -26.09
C GLU A 167 -6.63 -3.19 -24.72
N MET A 168 -6.26 -4.35 -24.18
CA MET A 168 -5.54 -4.44 -22.91
C MET A 168 -4.18 -3.76 -22.96
N GLN A 169 -3.40 -3.98 -24.01
CA GLN A 169 -2.13 -3.29 -24.21
C GLN A 169 -2.32 -1.77 -24.27
N ALA A 170 -3.36 -1.30 -24.97
CA ALA A 170 -3.67 0.12 -25.07
C ALA A 170 -4.07 0.72 -23.72
N ASN A 171 -4.92 0.02 -22.95
CA ASN A 171 -5.37 0.45 -21.63
C ASN A 171 -4.23 0.51 -20.61
N ILE A 172 -3.36 -0.51 -20.58
CA ILE A 172 -2.15 -0.52 -19.73
C ILE A 172 -1.22 0.64 -20.11
N ALA A 173 -0.96 0.84 -21.41
CA ALA A 173 -0.12 1.94 -21.88
C ALA A 173 -0.74 3.34 -21.61
N ALA A 174 -2.06 3.44 -21.55
CA ALA A 174 -2.76 4.66 -21.15
C ALA A 174 -2.63 4.92 -19.64
N GLY A 175 -2.72 3.87 -18.80
CA GLY A 175 -2.48 3.97 -17.36
C GLY A 175 -1.12 4.55 -17.01
N ALA A 176 -0.07 4.11 -17.71
CA ALA A 176 1.29 4.65 -17.55
C ALA A 176 1.39 6.18 -17.77
N LYS A 177 0.55 6.74 -18.63
CA LYS A 177 0.55 8.18 -18.96
C LYS A 177 -0.23 9.04 -17.96
N LYS A 178 -1.09 8.42 -17.16
CA LYS A 178 -1.95 9.12 -16.18
C LYS A 178 -1.26 9.31 -14.84
N ALA A 179 -0.24 8.50 -14.55
CA ALA A 179 0.56 8.66 -13.34
C ALA A 179 1.39 9.95 -13.41
N SER A 180 1.42 10.69 -12.30
CA SER A 180 2.11 11.98 -12.14
C SER A 180 3.32 11.86 -11.21
N GLY A 181 4.27 12.80 -11.31
CA GLY A 181 5.45 12.86 -10.43
C GLY A 181 6.57 11.88 -10.77
N ILE A 182 6.33 10.96 -11.72
CA ILE A 182 7.30 9.94 -12.13
C ILE A 182 7.08 9.58 -13.60
N SER A 183 8.12 9.13 -14.28
CA SER A 183 8.06 8.79 -15.70
C SER A 183 8.18 7.29 -15.93
N PHE A 184 7.46 6.79 -16.93
CA PHE A 184 7.45 5.37 -17.29
C PHE A 184 7.85 5.18 -18.75
N SER A 185 8.70 4.18 -19.02
CA SER A 185 8.94 3.72 -20.38
C SER A 185 7.69 3.05 -20.95
N MET A 186 7.58 2.99 -22.28
CA MET A 186 6.54 2.19 -22.92
C MET A 186 6.64 0.72 -22.47
N PRO A 187 5.55 0.09 -22.02
CA PRO A 187 5.59 -1.31 -21.62
C PRO A 187 5.95 -2.23 -22.79
N VAL A 188 6.78 -3.23 -22.50
CA VAL A 188 7.13 -4.32 -23.42
C VAL A 188 6.30 -5.53 -23.03
N PHE A 189 5.42 -5.97 -23.92
CA PHE A 189 4.46 -7.03 -23.64
C PHE A 189 4.94 -8.39 -24.16
N GLU A 190 4.71 -9.42 -23.35
CA GLU A 190 4.90 -10.83 -23.67
C GLU A 190 3.61 -11.59 -23.34
N ARG A 191 3.36 -12.66 -24.09
CA ARG A 191 2.16 -13.48 -23.91
C ARG A 191 2.48 -14.94 -24.19
N TYR A 192 2.03 -15.82 -23.32
CA TYR A 192 2.29 -17.26 -23.38
C TYR A 192 1.01 -18.04 -23.14
N ILE A 193 0.93 -19.22 -23.75
CA ILE A 193 -0.07 -20.25 -23.43
C ILE A 193 0.68 -21.41 -22.79
N ARG A 194 0.30 -21.79 -21.58
CA ARG A 194 0.85 -22.95 -20.89
C ARG A 194 0.26 -24.24 -21.45
N GLU A 195 0.91 -25.37 -21.24
CA GLU A 195 0.46 -26.68 -21.73
C GLU A 195 -0.99 -27.07 -21.35
N ASP A 196 -1.49 -26.58 -20.22
CA ASP A 196 -2.86 -26.79 -19.76
C ASP A 196 -3.87 -25.79 -20.36
N GLY A 197 -3.42 -24.97 -21.33
CA GLY A 197 -4.21 -23.99 -22.05
C GLY A 197 -4.34 -22.64 -21.36
N ARG A 198 -3.78 -22.45 -20.15
CA ARG A 198 -3.87 -21.17 -19.44
C ARG A 198 -3.04 -20.10 -20.12
N GLU A 199 -3.62 -18.92 -20.22
CA GLU A 199 -2.93 -17.74 -20.74
C GLU A 199 -2.09 -17.10 -19.63
N ILE A 200 -0.91 -16.59 -20.00
CA ILE A 200 -0.04 -15.81 -19.13
C ILE A 200 0.27 -14.53 -19.88
N ILE A 201 -0.06 -13.41 -19.25
CA ILE A 201 0.20 -12.07 -19.76
C ILE A 201 1.33 -11.49 -18.94
N CYS A 202 2.40 -11.05 -19.59
CA CYS A 202 3.50 -10.39 -18.92
C CYS A 202 3.79 -9.06 -19.59
N TYR A 203 4.21 -8.07 -18.83
CA TYR A 203 4.82 -6.87 -19.38
C TYR A 203 5.87 -6.30 -18.44
N SER A 204 6.83 -5.60 -19.01
CA SER A 204 7.90 -4.95 -18.26
C SER A 204 8.09 -3.51 -18.71
N PHE A 205 8.53 -2.66 -17.80
CA PHE A 205 8.75 -1.24 -18.05
C PHE A 205 9.81 -0.71 -17.08
N ILE A 206 10.28 0.49 -17.33
CA ILE A 206 11.22 1.21 -16.46
C ILE A 206 10.50 2.41 -15.89
N CYS A 207 10.61 2.54 -14.58
CA CYS A 207 10.16 3.66 -13.78
C CYS A 207 11.38 4.56 -13.52
N ASP A 208 11.23 5.88 -13.68
CA ASP A 208 12.30 6.87 -13.54
C ASP A 208 11.73 8.13 -12.86
N ASN A 209 12.21 8.42 -11.65
CA ASN A 209 11.83 9.59 -10.85
C ASN A 209 12.84 10.76 -10.97
N GLY A 210 13.83 10.66 -11.86
CA GLY A 210 14.89 11.64 -12.06
C GLY A 210 16.16 11.37 -11.23
N GLU A 211 16.06 10.63 -10.13
CA GLU A 211 17.21 10.25 -9.28
C GLU A 211 17.57 8.78 -9.44
N GLU A 212 16.57 7.91 -9.45
CA GLU A 212 16.69 6.46 -9.51
C GLU A 212 15.88 5.90 -10.68
N LYS A 213 16.34 4.75 -11.20
CA LYS A 213 15.61 3.96 -12.19
C LYS A 213 15.28 2.61 -11.62
N ILE A 214 14.07 2.14 -11.88
CA ILE A 214 13.56 0.87 -11.36
C ILE A 214 13.06 0.05 -12.53
N LEU A 215 13.54 -1.19 -12.65
CA LEU A 215 13.00 -2.16 -13.58
C LEU A 215 11.75 -2.79 -12.95
N CYS A 216 10.63 -2.73 -13.66
CA CYS A 216 9.36 -3.27 -13.22
C CYS A 216 8.87 -4.35 -14.18
N ALA A 217 8.15 -5.33 -13.65
CA ALA A 217 7.42 -6.32 -14.43
C ALA A 217 6.11 -6.67 -13.74
N ALA A 218 5.06 -6.90 -14.52
CA ALA A 218 3.80 -7.42 -14.04
C ALA A 218 3.40 -8.65 -14.86
N ALA A 219 2.78 -9.63 -14.21
CA ALA A 219 2.21 -10.79 -14.86
C ALA A 219 0.83 -11.13 -14.31
N TYR A 220 -0.08 -11.49 -15.21
CA TYR A 220 -1.45 -11.88 -14.91
C TYR A 220 -1.74 -13.28 -15.46
N VAL A 221 -2.40 -14.09 -14.65
CA VAL A 221 -2.80 -15.47 -15.00
C VAL A 221 -4.31 -15.61 -14.79
N PRO A 222 -5.12 -15.45 -15.85
CA PRO A 222 -6.56 -15.75 -15.79
C PRO A 222 -6.77 -17.26 -15.65
N GLY A 223 -6.99 -17.73 -14.43
CA GLY A 223 -7.39 -19.09 -14.10
C GLY A 223 -8.88 -19.32 -14.32
N LYS A 224 -9.39 -20.52 -14.05
CA LYS A 224 -10.82 -20.81 -14.21
C LYS A 224 -11.66 -20.18 -13.11
N LYS A 225 -11.13 -20.13 -11.88
CA LYS A 225 -11.82 -19.58 -10.71
C LYS A 225 -11.12 -18.34 -10.19
N TYR A 226 -9.79 -18.28 -10.28
CA TYR A 226 -8.97 -17.23 -9.69
C TYR A 226 -8.15 -16.50 -10.75
N LEU A 227 -7.94 -15.21 -10.52
CA LEU A 227 -7.03 -14.34 -11.27
C LEU A 227 -5.81 -14.08 -10.40
N ALA A 228 -4.65 -14.57 -10.83
CA ALA A 228 -3.39 -14.33 -10.13
C ALA A 228 -2.64 -13.14 -10.75
N GLU A 229 -2.11 -12.29 -9.90
CA GLU A 229 -1.33 -11.09 -10.23
C GLU A 229 0.02 -11.12 -9.50
N PHE A 230 1.08 -10.82 -10.24
CA PHE A 230 2.45 -10.72 -9.75
C PHE A 230 3.05 -9.41 -10.26
N ILE A 231 3.44 -8.49 -9.37
CA ILE A 231 4.04 -7.20 -9.71
C ILE A 231 5.41 -7.11 -9.06
N GLY A 232 6.46 -7.28 -9.85
CA GLY A 232 7.84 -7.21 -9.39
C GLY A 232 8.54 -5.90 -9.74
N TYR A 233 9.43 -5.47 -8.87
CA TYR A 233 10.32 -4.35 -9.13
C TYR A 233 11.74 -4.61 -8.59
N SER A 234 12.75 -4.02 -9.22
CA SER A 234 14.15 -4.08 -8.77
C SER A 234 14.90 -2.83 -9.25
N PRO A 235 15.61 -2.10 -8.37
CA PRO A 235 16.37 -0.92 -8.73
C PRO A 235 17.50 -1.20 -9.71
N LEU A 236 17.82 -0.16 -10.48
CA LEU A 236 18.91 -0.14 -11.45
C LEU A 236 20.01 0.81 -10.97
N TYR A 237 21.25 0.35 -11.09
CA TYR A 237 22.43 1.11 -10.71
C TYR A 237 23.44 1.12 -11.85
N GLU A 238 24.28 2.15 -11.91
CA GLU A 238 25.40 2.17 -12.85
C GLU A 238 26.65 1.58 -12.19
N SER A 239 27.29 0.63 -12.86
CA SER A 239 28.56 0.05 -12.42
C SER A 239 29.46 -0.25 -13.62
N GLY A 240 30.65 0.36 -13.64
CA GLY A 240 31.61 0.15 -14.73
C GLY A 240 31.14 0.62 -16.11
N GLY A 241 30.17 1.53 -16.18
CA GLY A 241 29.55 1.98 -17.44
C GLY A 241 28.45 1.06 -17.96
N GLU A 242 28.06 0.03 -17.21
CA GLU A 242 26.92 -0.83 -17.48
C GLU A 242 25.76 -0.49 -16.53
N ILE A 243 24.53 -0.69 -16.99
CA ILE A 243 23.35 -0.64 -16.13
C ILE A 243 23.17 -2.03 -15.53
N VAL A 244 23.03 -2.08 -14.21
CA VAL A 244 23.05 -3.30 -13.43
C VAL A 244 21.80 -3.39 -12.57
N SER A 245 21.24 -4.60 -12.47
CA SER A 245 20.16 -4.94 -11.54
C SER A 245 20.62 -6.11 -10.66
N CYS A 246 20.23 -6.12 -9.39
CA CYS A 246 20.47 -7.28 -8.53
C CYS A 246 19.73 -8.52 -9.06
N PHE A 247 18.46 -8.33 -9.44
CA PHE A 247 17.58 -9.42 -9.85
C PHE A 247 17.10 -9.27 -11.29
N ALA A 248 16.92 -10.42 -11.95
CA ALA A 248 16.19 -10.50 -13.22
C ALA A 248 14.68 -10.47 -12.96
N ILE A 249 14.16 -9.35 -12.45
CA ILE A 249 12.81 -9.30 -11.89
C ILE A 249 11.71 -9.70 -12.88
N HIS A 250 11.90 -9.38 -14.16
CA HIS A 250 11.02 -9.82 -15.25
C HIS A 250 10.98 -11.34 -15.41
N GLU A 251 12.12 -12.02 -15.29
CA GLU A 251 12.20 -13.49 -15.36
C GLU A 251 11.55 -14.13 -14.15
N ILE A 252 11.78 -13.56 -12.95
CA ILE A 252 11.19 -14.02 -11.68
C ILE A 252 9.65 -13.93 -11.75
N VAL A 253 9.12 -12.75 -12.08
CA VAL A 253 7.67 -12.51 -12.19
C VAL A 253 7.02 -13.47 -13.18
N ARG A 254 7.65 -13.67 -14.35
CA ARG A 254 7.18 -14.63 -15.35
C ARG A 254 7.22 -16.07 -14.84
N TYR A 255 8.27 -16.47 -14.12
CA TYR A 255 8.39 -17.81 -13.53
C TYR A 255 7.30 -18.09 -12.51
N MET A 256 7.07 -17.15 -11.59
CA MET A 256 6.02 -17.26 -10.57
C MET A 256 4.65 -17.40 -11.24
N ALA A 257 4.35 -16.55 -12.23
CA ALA A 257 3.12 -16.65 -13.01
C ALA A 257 2.99 -17.98 -13.77
N ALA A 258 4.05 -18.46 -14.42
CA ALA A 258 4.03 -19.71 -15.16
C ALA A 258 3.81 -20.94 -14.26
N SER A 259 4.27 -20.88 -13.02
CA SER A 259 4.10 -21.95 -12.02
C SER A 259 2.70 -22.01 -11.39
N PHE A 260 1.91 -20.92 -11.49
CA PHE A 260 0.62 -20.79 -10.82
C PHE A 260 -0.36 -21.91 -11.17
N THR A 261 -0.88 -22.60 -10.17
CA THR A 261 -1.76 -23.76 -10.34
C THR A 261 -2.98 -23.67 -9.45
N GLU A 262 -4.18 -23.75 -10.03
CA GLU A 262 -5.43 -23.92 -9.28
C GLU A 262 -5.66 -25.40 -8.91
N THR A 263 -6.10 -25.63 -7.68
CA THR A 263 -6.49 -26.94 -7.15
C THR A 263 -8.01 -27.08 -7.01
N GLY A 264 -8.76 -25.97 -7.12
CA GLY A 264 -10.23 -25.95 -7.27
C GLY A 264 -11.03 -25.88 -5.96
N GLU A 265 -10.38 -25.90 -4.80
CA GLU A 265 -11.07 -25.70 -3.51
C GLU A 265 -11.32 -24.21 -3.23
N GLU A 266 -12.13 -23.94 -2.21
CA GLU A 266 -12.36 -22.58 -1.72
C GLU A 266 -11.11 -22.01 -1.05
N LYS A 267 -10.89 -20.73 -1.31
CA LYS A 267 -9.85 -19.96 -0.65
C LYS A 267 -10.43 -19.37 0.63
N SER A 268 -9.79 -19.62 1.76
CA SER A 268 -10.07 -18.90 3.00
C SER A 268 -9.31 -17.57 2.94
N TRP A 269 -10.05 -16.47 2.78
CA TRP A 269 -9.49 -15.14 2.57
C TRP A 269 -9.09 -14.47 3.89
N SER A 270 -7.83 -14.04 4.01
CA SER A 270 -7.40 -13.04 5.00
C SER A 270 -7.19 -11.66 4.39
N GLN A 271 -7.46 -11.48 3.09
CA GLN A 271 -7.09 -10.32 2.28
C GLN A 271 -8.30 -9.73 1.53
N LEU A 272 -9.41 -9.57 2.22
CA LEU A 272 -10.66 -9.12 1.59
C LEU A 272 -10.54 -7.65 1.14
N LYS A 273 -10.91 -7.37 -0.10
CA LYS A 273 -11.03 -6.02 -0.64
C LYS A 273 -12.09 -5.24 0.11
N TYR A 274 -11.66 -4.32 0.97
CA TYR A 274 -12.51 -3.35 1.66
C TYR A 274 -12.36 -1.93 1.09
N ARG A 275 -11.52 -1.76 0.08
CA ARG A 275 -11.33 -0.48 -0.62
C ARG A 275 -10.99 -0.68 -2.09
N GLN A 276 -11.17 0.37 -2.89
CA GLN A 276 -10.62 0.41 -4.24
C GLN A 276 -9.09 0.30 -4.18
N TYR A 277 -8.50 -0.42 -5.14
CA TYR A 277 -7.04 -0.51 -5.24
C TYR A 277 -6.42 0.85 -5.54
N LEU A 278 -5.19 1.03 -5.08
CA LEU A 278 -4.42 2.24 -5.34
C LEU A 278 -4.41 2.63 -6.83
N GLY A 279 -4.86 3.85 -7.14
CA GLY A 279 -4.90 4.41 -8.48
C GLY A 279 -6.02 3.86 -9.39
N ALA A 280 -7.06 3.26 -8.80
CA ALA A 280 -8.21 2.71 -9.53
C ALA A 280 -8.91 3.75 -10.42
N GLU A 281 -8.97 5.02 -10.03
CA GLU A 281 -9.58 6.11 -10.81
C GLU A 281 -8.87 6.35 -12.15
N ASN A 282 -7.62 5.92 -12.26
CA ASN A 282 -6.80 6.02 -13.46
C ASN A 282 -6.56 4.66 -14.15
N TRP A 283 -7.24 3.61 -13.69
CA TRP A 283 -7.03 2.24 -14.13
C TRP A 283 -8.29 1.66 -14.80
N ALA A 284 -8.09 0.74 -15.74
CA ALA A 284 -9.19 0.14 -16.51
C ALA A 284 -9.72 -1.17 -15.91
N TYR A 285 -9.06 -1.70 -14.87
CA TYR A 285 -9.30 -3.04 -14.35
C TYR A 285 -9.64 -2.97 -12.86
N GLU A 286 -10.87 -3.33 -12.51
CA GLU A 286 -11.34 -3.25 -11.13
C GLU A 286 -10.64 -4.27 -10.22
N ASP A 287 -10.29 -5.44 -10.75
CA ASP A 287 -9.74 -6.58 -9.98
C ASP A 287 -8.23 -6.80 -10.25
N LEU A 288 -7.53 -5.83 -10.84
CA LEU A 288 -6.07 -5.81 -10.95
C LEU A 288 -5.51 -4.54 -10.35
N HIS A 289 -4.40 -4.62 -9.64
CA HIS A 289 -3.73 -3.43 -9.15
C HIS A 289 -3.13 -2.64 -10.32
N ASN A 290 -2.99 -1.33 -10.14
CA ASN A 290 -2.33 -0.44 -11.09
C ASN A 290 -0.83 -0.38 -10.76
N PRO A 291 0.07 -1.04 -11.52
CA PRO A 291 1.49 -1.07 -11.16
C PRO A 291 2.15 0.31 -11.25
N PHE A 292 1.61 1.21 -12.08
CA PHE A 292 2.12 2.58 -12.21
C PHE A 292 1.78 3.41 -10.97
N ALA A 293 0.58 3.26 -10.41
CA ALA A 293 0.19 3.93 -9.18
C ALA A 293 0.96 3.40 -7.97
N ILE A 294 1.21 2.08 -7.92
CA ILE A 294 2.09 1.46 -6.92
C ILE A 294 3.50 2.07 -7.00
N MET A 295 4.10 2.12 -8.19
CA MET A 295 5.42 2.72 -8.36
C MET A 295 5.44 4.22 -8.07
N ALA A 296 4.37 4.95 -8.40
CA ALA A 296 4.25 6.35 -8.04
C ALA A 296 4.23 6.54 -6.51
N LYS A 297 3.39 5.80 -5.79
CA LYS A 297 3.33 5.85 -4.31
C LYS A 297 4.67 5.52 -3.65
N MET A 298 5.46 4.63 -4.25
CA MET A 298 6.73 4.17 -3.68
C MET A 298 7.92 5.08 -4.01
N TYR A 299 7.92 5.73 -5.18
CA TYR A 299 9.10 6.40 -5.73
C TYR A 299 8.91 7.86 -6.13
N VAL A 300 7.69 8.39 -6.14
CA VAL A 300 7.48 9.84 -6.26
C VAL A 300 7.93 10.49 -4.96
N GLN A 301 8.81 11.48 -5.07
CA GLN A 301 9.10 12.35 -3.93
C GLN A 301 7.86 13.23 -3.69
N GLU A 302 7.23 13.07 -2.54
CA GLU A 302 6.21 14.02 -2.10
C GLU A 302 6.89 15.38 -1.87
N GLU A 303 6.37 16.42 -2.53
CA GLU A 303 6.79 17.79 -2.21
C GLU A 303 6.40 18.07 -0.76
N GLU A 304 7.36 18.57 0.02
CA GLU A 304 7.12 18.88 1.42
C GLU A 304 6.06 19.98 1.52
N ALA A 305 5.04 19.75 2.36
CA ALA A 305 3.96 20.70 2.54
C ALA A 305 4.52 22.03 3.07
N VAL A 306 4.26 23.11 2.34
CA VAL A 306 4.67 24.47 2.70
C VAL A 306 3.46 25.19 3.27
N TYR A 307 3.70 26.02 4.29
CA TYR A 307 2.69 26.92 4.81
C TYR A 307 2.73 28.24 4.04
N ASP A 308 1.62 28.62 3.42
CA ASP A 308 1.49 29.82 2.58
C ASP A 308 0.72 30.97 3.27
N GLY A 309 0.34 30.77 4.54
CA GLY A 309 -0.32 31.77 5.40
C GLY A 309 0.63 32.72 6.11
N GLU A 310 0.09 33.50 7.06
CA GLU A 310 0.88 34.41 7.88
C GLU A 310 1.66 33.65 8.95
N GLU A 311 2.96 33.94 9.07
CA GLU A 311 3.80 33.29 10.08
C GLU A 311 3.37 33.71 11.49
N GLU A 312 2.87 32.75 12.27
CA GLU A 312 2.36 32.99 13.63
C GLU A 312 3.12 32.14 14.65
N GLU A 313 3.27 32.67 15.87
CA GLU A 313 3.81 31.91 16.99
C GLU A 313 2.76 30.91 17.50
N VAL A 314 3.16 29.63 17.61
CA VAL A 314 2.29 28.54 18.07
C VAL A 314 2.57 28.24 19.53
N THR A 315 1.51 28.08 20.31
CA THR A 315 1.56 27.67 21.72
C THR A 315 0.65 26.47 21.93
N PHE A 316 1.21 25.39 22.47
CA PHE A 316 0.44 24.21 22.86
C PHE A 316 0.06 24.26 24.34
N ALA A 317 -1.10 23.72 24.68
CA ALA A 317 -1.54 23.50 26.05
C ALA A 317 -0.70 22.40 26.72
N SER A 318 -0.42 21.31 26.02
CA SER A 318 0.44 20.22 26.52
C SER A 318 1.91 20.49 26.25
N GLY A 319 2.67 20.81 27.30
CA GLY A 319 4.13 20.94 27.19
C GLY A 319 4.84 19.64 26.79
N LYS A 320 4.22 18.47 27.01
CA LYS A 320 4.76 17.17 26.59
C LYS A 320 4.55 16.91 25.11
N TRP A 321 3.39 17.30 24.59
CA TRP A 321 3.14 17.33 23.16
C TRP A 321 4.10 18.29 22.44
N GLU A 322 4.28 19.51 22.96
CA GLU A 322 5.25 20.47 22.39
C GLU A 322 6.68 19.89 22.37
N GLU A 323 7.10 19.21 23.44
CA GLU A 323 8.40 18.53 23.50
C GLU A 323 8.55 17.51 22.35
N LEU A 324 7.52 16.69 22.11
CA LEU A 324 7.50 15.72 21.01
C LEU A 324 7.62 16.41 19.65
N ILE A 325 6.79 17.42 19.40
CA ILE A 325 6.78 18.20 18.15
C ILE A 325 8.16 18.78 17.87
N ARG A 326 8.78 19.44 18.86
CA ARG A 326 10.12 20.03 18.70
C ARG A 326 11.16 18.97 18.35
N MET A 327 11.07 17.79 18.95
CA MET A 327 11.98 16.69 18.66
C MET A 327 11.76 16.10 17.26
N ALA A 328 10.51 15.98 16.83
CA ALA A 328 10.15 15.53 15.48
C ALA A 328 10.67 16.53 14.42
N VAL A 329 10.43 17.84 14.61
CA VAL A 329 10.94 18.90 13.72
C VAL A 329 12.46 18.86 13.64
N ALA A 330 13.14 18.70 14.78
CA ALA A 330 14.60 18.63 14.82
C ALA A 330 15.15 17.39 14.10
N TYR A 331 14.46 16.26 14.22
CA TYR A 331 14.83 15.02 13.55
C TYR A 331 14.58 15.09 12.05
N HIS A 332 13.43 15.63 11.64
CA HIS A 332 13.06 15.85 10.25
C HIS A 332 14.08 16.71 9.50
N ASN A 333 14.55 17.79 10.14
CA ASN A 333 15.54 18.71 9.59
C ASN A 333 17.01 18.28 9.78
N ASP A 334 17.28 17.04 10.25
CA ASP A 334 18.62 16.53 10.60
C ASP A 334 19.47 17.52 11.43
N MET A 335 18.84 18.17 12.41
CA MET A 335 19.50 19.22 13.19
C MET A 335 20.65 18.65 14.03
N SER A 336 21.78 19.35 14.05
CA SER A 336 22.84 19.08 15.01
C SER A 336 22.41 19.45 16.43
N ASN A 337 23.12 18.94 17.44
CA ASN A 337 22.86 19.29 18.85
C ASN A 337 22.94 20.81 19.12
N LYS A 338 23.71 21.56 18.31
CA LYS A 338 23.84 23.01 18.45
C LYS A 338 22.64 23.73 17.86
N GLU A 339 22.18 23.30 16.68
CA GLU A 339 20.97 23.83 16.03
C GLU A 339 19.75 23.55 16.88
N PHE A 340 19.57 22.32 17.37
CA PHE A 340 18.47 21.98 18.25
C PHE A 340 18.44 22.85 19.50
N ARG A 341 19.58 23.09 20.16
CA ARG A 341 19.65 23.99 21.34
C ARG A 341 19.28 25.44 21.04
N ALA A 342 19.49 25.91 19.81
CA ALA A 342 19.07 27.24 19.40
C ALA A 342 17.57 27.25 19.09
N PHE A 343 17.09 26.24 18.36
CA PHE A 343 15.68 26.03 18.02
C PHE A 343 14.79 25.90 19.27
N SER A 344 15.18 25.08 20.26
CA SER A 344 14.41 24.88 21.50
C SER A 344 14.28 26.13 22.38
N LYS A 345 14.97 27.23 22.05
CA LYS A 345 14.90 28.49 22.80
C LYS A 345 13.97 29.53 22.17
N ARG A 346 13.53 29.31 20.93
CA ARG A 346 12.55 30.18 20.28
C ARG A 346 11.15 29.55 20.32
N PRO A 347 10.09 30.35 20.26
CA PRO A 347 8.74 29.87 19.99
C PRO A 347 8.72 29.01 18.72
N LEU A 348 7.81 28.03 18.69
CA LEU A 348 7.46 27.37 17.43
C LEU A 348 6.64 28.33 16.59
N CYS A 349 6.75 28.21 15.29
CA CYS A 349 5.95 28.98 14.35
C CYS A 349 5.22 28.03 13.38
N THR A 350 4.18 28.52 12.71
CA THR A 350 3.38 27.73 11.77
C THR A 350 4.23 27.05 10.68
N SER A 351 5.28 27.71 10.17
CA SER A 351 6.20 27.09 9.20
C SER A 351 6.97 25.88 9.74
N ASP A 352 7.23 25.82 11.06
CA ASP A 352 7.89 24.65 11.67
C ASP A 352 7.00 23.40 11.63
N LEU A 353 5.68 23.61 11.55
CA LEU A 353 4.66 22.57 11.60
C LEU A 353 4.11 22.21 10.22
N ALA A 354 4.42 23.01 9.20
CA ALA A 354 3.88 22.90 7.84
C ALA A 354 4.07 21.51 7.21
N TRP A 355 5.20 20.86 7.49
CA TRP A 355 5.53 19.54 6.96
C TRP A 355 4.74 18.40 7.63
N ILE A 356 4.08 18.65 8.77
CA ILE A 356 3.33 17.64 9.52
C ILE A 356 1.96 17.43 8.85
N THR A 357 1.78 16.24 8.29
CA THR A 357 0.57 15.85 7.56
C THR A 357 -0.14 14.65 8.18
N ALA A 358 0.52 13.91 9.07
CA ALA A 358 -0.04 12.75 9.74
C ALA A 358 0.35 12.69 11.22
N VAL A 359 -0.62 12.40 12.09
CA VAL A 359 -0.41 12.16 13.52
C VAL A 359 -1.13 10.88 13.94
N GLU A 360 -0.43 10.03 14.68
CA GLU A 360 -0.98 8.80 15.26
C GLU A 360 -0.68 8.74 16.75
N LEU A 361 -1.72 8.64 17.56
CA LEU A 361 -1.67 8.41 19.00
C LEU A 361 -2.59 7.23 19.33
N VAL A 362 -2.03 6.03 19.38
CA VAL A 362 -2.80 4.79 19.61
C VAL A 362 -2.30 4.12 20.87
N GLU A 363 -3.11 4.16 21.92
CA GLU A 363 -2.82 3.44 23.13
C GLU A 363 -3.12 1.94 22.96
N SER A 364 -2.20 1.07 23.37
CA SER A 364 -2.43 -0.37 23.34
C SER A 364 -2.68 -0.93 24.74
N PRO A 365 -3.62 -1.87 24.92
CA PRO A 365 -3.82 -2.60 26.18
C PRO A 365 -2.64 -3.51 26.50
N ILE A 366 -1.79 -3.84 25.53
CA ILE A 366 -0.54 -4.55 25.74
C ILE A 366 0.56 -3.52 26.06
N PRO A 367 1.21 -3.57 27.24
CA PRO A 367 2.26 -2.62 27.61
C PRO A 367 3.42 -2.57 26.59
N GLY A 368 3.88 -1.35 26.29
CA GLY A 368 5.00 -1.11 25.37
C GLY A 368 4.65 -1.29 23.88
N ARG A 369 3.36 -1.33 23.55
CA ARG A 369 2.85 -1.40 22.17
C ARG A 369 2.06 -0.15 21.76
N ASP A 370 2.16 0.93 22.54
CA ASP A 370 1.58 2.22 22.15
C ASP A 370 2.27 2.73 20.88
N THR A 371 1.50 3.38 20.02
CA THR A 371 2.00 4.10 18.85
C THR A 371 1.90 5.61 19.11
N VAL A 372 3.01 6.32 18.99
CA VAL A 372 3.07 7.79 18.98
C VAL A 372 3.94 8.18 17.81
N SER A 373 3.34 8.80 16.79
CA SER A 373 3.98 9.02 15.50
C SER A 373 3.58 10.37 14.90
N ILE A 374 4.56 11.07 14.31
CA ILE A 374 4.37 12.29 13.51
C ILE A 374 4.97 12.02 12.13
N ASN A 375 4.15 11.91 11.08
CA ASN A 375 4.57 11.46 9.74
C ASN A 375 5.38 10.15 9.78
N GLY A 376 5.00 9.21 10.65
CA GLY A 376 5.74 7.97 10.87
C GLY A 376 7.03 8.14 11.69
N ILE A 377 7.40 9.34 12.13
CA ILE A 377 8.57 9.57 13.00
C ILE A 377 8.15 9.32 14.45
N SER A 378 8.77 8.33 15.09
CA SER A 378 8.42 7.91 16.44
C SER A 378 9.64 7.84 17.38
N PRO A 379 9.51 8.28 18.65
CA PRO A 379 10.48 7.97 19.69
C PRO A 379 10.55 6.45 19.96
N LYS A 380 11.75 5.92 20.21
CA LYS A 380 11.90 4.55 20.71
C LYS A 380 11.17 4.39 22.04
N ASN A 381 10.35 3.35 22.15
CA ASN A 381 9.55 3.04 23.33
C ASN A 381 8.64 4.21 23.73
N ALA A 382 8.06 4.88 22.74
CA ALA A 382 7.03 5.87 22.99
C ALA A 382 5.84 5.27 23.76
N SER A 383 5.20 6.10 24.56
CA SER A 383 3.93 5.78 25.21
C SER A 383 3.01 6.99 25.13
N CYS A 384 1.72 6.76 24.94
CA CYS A 384 0.71 7.82 24.86
C CYS A 384 0.65 8.63 26.17
N THR A 385 0.87 8.00 27.33
CA THR A 385 0.88 8.70 28.62
C THR A 385 2.06 9.66 28.78
N GLN A 386 3.19 9.38 28.12
CA GLN A 386 4.37 10.25 28.16
C GLN A 386 4.18 11.53 27.33
N TYR A 387 3.43 11.44 26.23
CA TYR A 387 3.18 12.53 25.29
C TYR A 387 1.69 12.89 25.22
N SER A 388 1.00 12.78 26.36
CA SER A 388 -0.44 12.98 26.41
C SER A 388 -0.83 14.38 25.97
N ILE A 389 -1.88 14.44 25.17
CA ILE A 389 -2.61 15.67 24.86
C ILE A 389 -3.83 15.74 25.78
N THR A 390 -4.09 16.93 26.31
CA THR A 390 -5.24 17.19 27.19
C THR A 390 -6.37 17.93 26.48
N THR A 391 -6.13 18.35 25.23
CA THR A 391 -7.07 19.06 24.37
C THR A 391 -6.69 18.82 22.91
N PHE A 392 -7.68 18.64 22.04
CA PHE A 392 -7.49 18.57 20.59
C PHE A 392 -7.25 19.93 19.94
N SER A 393 -7.37 21.03 20.69
CA SER A 393 -6.90 22.34 20.24
C SER A 393 -5.40 22.34 19.92
N ASP A 394 -4.62 21.46 20.55
CA ASP A 394 -3.20 21.26 20.24
C ASP A 394 -3.00 20.61 18.86
N ILE A 395 -3.93 19.74 18.42
CA ILE A 395 -3.89 19.12 17.10
C ILE A 395 -4.32 20.12 16.03
N ALA A 396 -5.30 20.97 16.33
CA ALA A 396 -5.81 22.02 15.43
C ALA A 396 -4.75 23.06 15.01
N MET A 397 -3.61 23.14 15.72
CA MET A 397 -2.49 24.01 15.37
C MET A 397 -1.64 23.49 14.20
N LEU A 398 -1.91 22.29 13.67
CA LEU A 398 -1.18 21.68 12.57
C LEU A 398 -1.84 22.05 11.22
N PRO A 399 -1.25 22.97 10.44
CA PRO A 399 -1.97 23.63 9.34
C PRO A 399 -2.26 22.71 8.15
N ASN A 400 -1.45 21.68 7.95
CA ASN A 400 -1.51 20.78 6.80
C ASN A 400 -1.84 19.34 7.20
N LEU A 401 -2.49 19.14 8.36
CA LEU A 401 -2.83 17.81 8.84
C LEU A 401 -3.88 17.16 7.92
N GLU A 402 -3.51 16.05 7.28
CA GLU A 402 -4.36 15.29 6.36
C GLU A 402 -4.83 13.95 6.95
N SER A 403 -4.06 13.34 7.86
CA SER A 403 -4.38 12.05 8.48
C SER A 403 -4.23 12.11 10.00
N LEU A 404 -5.26 11.69 10.73
CA LEU A 404 -5.29 11.71 12.18
C LEU A 404 -5.89 10.41 12.74
N THR A 405 -5.11 9.72 13.58
CA THR A 405 -5.56 8.53 14.30
C THR A 405 -5.41 8.73 15.81
N LEU A 406 -6.51 8.59 16.54
CA LEU A 406 -6.61 8.82 17.97
C LEU A 406 -7.29 7.63 18.66
N GLU A 407 -6.54 6.90 19.48
CA GLU A 407 -7.06 5.99 20.51
C GLU A 407 -6.42 6.39 21.84
N ILE A 408 -6.99 7.43 22.45
CA ILE A 408 -6.57 7.97 23.74
C ILE A 408 -7.79 8.41 24.55
N GLY A 409 -7.67 8.38 25.87
CA GLY A 409 -8.71 8.85 26.79
C GLY A 409 -8.42 10.19 27.46
N SER A 410 -7.29 10.85 27.16
CA SER A 410 -6.85 12.05 27.88
C SER A 410 -7.42 13.37 27.36
N ALA A 411 -8.16 13.36 26.26
CA ALA A 411 -8.83 14.52 25.66
C ALA A 411 -10.18 14.10 25.05
N ASP A 412 -11.18 14.96 25.15
CA ASP A 412 -12.57 14.71 24.72
C ASP A 412 -13.22 15.91 24.01
N ASP A 413 -12.48 17.00 23.78
CA ASP A 413 -12.95 18.24 23.14
C ASP A 413 -12.91 18.16 21.60
N TYR A 414 -13.56 17.13 21.04
CA TYR A 414 -13.53 16.82 19.60
C TYR A 414 -13.98 17.98 18.70
N ALA A 415 -14.78 18.92 19.21
CA ALA A 415 -15.17 20.12 18.47
C ALA A 415 -13.98 20.95 17.96
N ALA A 416 -12.83 20.91 18.63
CA ALA A 416 -11.61 21.59 18.17
C ALA A 416 -11.08 21.05 16.83
N LEU A 417 -11.43 19.80 16.47
CA LEU A 417 -11.03 19.20 15.20
C LEU A 417 -11.72 19.84 13.99
N ALA A 418 -12.77 20.65 14.18
CA ALA A 418 -13.42 21.40 13.09
C ALA A 418 -12.44 22.30 12.31
N GLU A 419 -11.38 22.78 12.97
CA GLU A 419 -10.37 23.66 12.38
C GLU A 419 -9.37 22.89 11.48
N CYS A 420 -9.30 21.56 11.59
CA CYS A 420 -8.43 20.69 10.81
C CYS A 420 -8.99 20.43 9.40
N THR A 421 -9.32 21.49 8.65
CA THR A 421 -10.07 21.43 7.38
C THR A 421 -9.37 20.69 6.24
N SER A 422 -8.06 20.42 6.38
CA SER A 422 -7.25 19.63 5.45
C SER A 422 -7.38 18.11 5.65
N LEU A 423 -8.06 17.65 6.71
CA LEU A 423 -8.22 16.22 7.02
C LEU A 423 -8.93 15.46 5.89
N LYS A 424 -8.27 14.40 5.44
CA LYS A 424 -8.77 13.40 4.49
C LYS A 424 -9.04 12.06 5.17
N GLU A 425 -8.29 11.74 6.22
CA GLU A 425 -8.42 10.49 6.97
C GLU A 425 -8.54 10.80 8.47
N LEU A 426 -9.59 10.29 9.10
CA LEU A 426 -9.84 10.45 10.53
C LEU A 426 -10.25 9.13 11.17
N THR A 427 -9.50 8.70 12.17
CA THR A 427 -9.86 7.58 13.05
C THR A 427 -9.92 8.06 14.48
N ILE A 428 -11.07 7.91 15.12
CA ILE A 428 -11.28 8.16 16.53
C ILE A 428 -11.79 6.87 17.18
N VAL A 429 -11.04 6.40 18.17
CA VAL A 429 -11.40 5.29 19.04
C VAL A 429 -11.52 5.86 20.45
N SER A 430 -12.74 6.25 20.82
CA SER A 430 -13.04 6.99 22.05
C SER A 430 -13.40 6.05 23.20
N ALA A 431 -13.33 6.54 24.43
CA ALA A 431 -13.74 5.77 25.60
C ALA A 431 -15.25 5.46 25.61
N GLN A 432 -16.04 6.35 25.00
CA GLN A 432 -17.50 6.31 24.98
C GLN A 432 -18.01 6.74 23.59
N PRO A 433 -19.27 6.44 23.23
CA PRO A 433 -19.88 6.97 22.01
C PRO A 433 -19.74 8.50 21.92
N LEU A 434 -19.48 9.03 20.73
CA LEU A 434 -19.34 10.48 20.52
C LEU A 434 -20.71 11.16 20.49
N GLU A 435 -21.05 11.95 21.50
CA GLU A 435 -22.35 12.64 21.59
C GLU A 435 -22.48 13.85 20.64
N GLU A 436 -21.39 14.61 20.49
CA GLU A 436 -21.37 15.83 19.67
C GLU A 436 -20.49 15.64 18.44
N VAL A 437 -21.13 15.48 17.27
CA VAL A 437 -20.44 15.19 16.00
C VAL A 437 -20.62 16.28 14.94
N ALA A 438 -21.23 17.41 15.29
CA ALA A 438 -21.52 18.50 14.36
C ALA A 438 -20.26 19.14 13.74
N TRP A 439 -19.09 19.00 14.38
CA TRP A 439 -17.80 19.46 13.87
C TRP A 439 -17.35 18.71 12.61
N LEU A 440 -17.86 17.50 12.35
CA LEU A 440 -17.62 16.77 11.10
C LEU A 440 -18.10 17.56 9.87
N ASN A 441 -19.07 18.47 10.04
CA ASN A 441 -19.62 19.29 8.96
C ASN A 441 -18.56 20.18 8.29
N GLU A 442 -17.51 20.56 9.03
CA GLU A 442 -16.43 21.41 8.53
C GLU A 442 -15.35 20.59 7.78
N LEU A 443 -15.28 19.27 8.02
CA LEU A 443 -14.30 18.34 7.43
C LEU A 443 -14.73 17.87 6.04
N THR A 444 -14.98 18.81 5.14
CA THR A 444 -15.51 18.54 3.79
C THR A 444 -14.56 17.79 2.85
N GLN A 445 -13.29 17.66 3.23
CA GLN A 445 -12.27 16.91 2.48
C GLN A 445 -12.16 15.45 2.88
N LEU A 446 -12.91 15.01 3.89
CA LEU A 446 -12.79 13.68 4.48
C LEU A 446 -13.16 12.58 3.48
N GLU A 447 -12.21 11.68 3.22
CA GLU A 447 -12.35 10.50 2.37
C GLU A 447 -12.50 9.21 3.17
N SER A 448 -11.96 9.17 4.40
CA SER A 448 -12.03 8.02 5.31
C SER A 448 -12.39 8.47 6.71
N LEU A 449 -13.43 7.87 7.30
CA LEU A 449 -13.84 8.10 8.68
C LEU A 449 -14.05 6.79 9.43
N THR A 450 -13.39 6.65 10.57
CA THR A 450 -13.61 5.56 11.52
C THR A 450 -13.95 6.15 12.90
N LEU A 451 -15.12 5.79 13.42
CA LEU A 451 -15.58 6.13 14.78
C LEU A 451 -15.86 4.84 15.54
N ARG A 452 -15.05 4.52 16.55
CA ARG A 452 -15.13 3.26 17.31
C ARG A 452 -15.06 3.53 18.81
N ILE A 453 -15.41 2.53 19.61
CA ILE A 453 -15.23 2.58 21.06
C ILE A 453 -14.01 1.75 21.43
N SER A 454 -13.17 2.28 22.32
CA SER A 454 -11.97 1.57 22.77
C SER A 454 -12.33 0.41 23.67
N MET A 455 -11.62 -0.70 23.50
CA MET A 455 -11.69 -1.85 24.39
C MET A 455 -11.21 -1.51 25.82
N PHE A 456 -10.47 -0.41 26.02
CA PHE A 456 -10.03 0.02 27.34
C PHE A 456 -11.19 0.24 28.32
N SER A 457 -12.33 0.75 27.85
CA SER A 457 -13.51 0.95 28.70
C SER A 457 -13.99 -0.38 29.29
N HIS A 458 -14.16 -1.39 28.43
CA HIS A 458 -14.55 -2.72 28.86
C HIS A 458 -13.49 -3.39 29.76
N LEU A 459 -12.21 -3.26 29.42
CA LEU A 459 -11.13 -3.79 30.24
C LEU A 459 -11.10 -3.16 31.63
N ASN A 460 -11.25 -1.84 31.72
CA ASN A 460 -11.27 -1.10 32.98
C ASN A 460 -12.47 -1.54 33.84
N GLU A 461 -13.65 -1.77 33.24
CA GLU A 461 -14.82 -2.35 33.94
C GLU A 461 -14.55 -3.76 34.47
N MET A 462 -13.77 -4.55 33.75
CA MET A 462 -13.29 -5.87 34.20
C MET A 462 -12.16 -5.79 35.25
N GLY A 463 -11.76 -4.59 35.67
CA GLY A 463 -10.71 -4.36 36.67
C GLY A 463 -9.29 -4.50 36.14
N TYR A 464 -9.10 -4.37 34.82
CA TYR A 464 -7.77 -4.26 34.22
C TYR A 464 -7.09 -2.96 34.63
N GLU A 465 -5.81 -3.04 34.98
CA GLU A 465 -4.95 -1.87 35.22
C GLU A 465 -3.69 -2.01 34.36
N LYS A 466 -3.46 -1.05 33.46
CA LYS A 466 -2.29 -1.04 32.59
C LYS A 466 -1.02 -0.66 33.36
N ASP A 467 -0.01 -1.51 33.28
CA ASP A 467 1.33 -1.18 33.79
C ASP A 467 1.94 -0.01 32.98
N GLY A 468 2.46 0.99 33.67
CA GLY A 468 2.91 2.26 33.06
C GLY A 468 1.82 3.34 32.92
N GLY A 469 0.60 3.06 33.38
CA GLY A 469 -0.54 3.98 33.32
C GLY A 469 -1.27 3.95 31.98
N SER A 470 -2.48 4.51 31.98
CA SER A 470 -3.31 4.65 30.78
C SER A 470 -3.81 6.08 30.63
N THR A 471 -4.06 6.50 29.39
CA THR A 471 -4.77 7.74 29.11
C THR A 471 -6.27 7.60 29.34
N PHE A 472 -6.81 6.37 29.35
CA PHE A 472 -8.19 6.07 29.70
C PHE A 472 -8.34 5.94 31.21
N THR A 473 -8.90 6.96 31.86
CA THR A 473 -9.20 6.90 33.30
C THR A 473 -10.50 6.14 33.56
N GLY A 474 -10.53 5.29 34.58
CA GLY A 474 -11.72 4.49 34.95
C GLY A 474 -12.91 5.29 35.51
N GLU A 475 -12.86 6.63 35.46
CA GLU A 475 -13.94 7.51 35.89
C GLU A 475 -14.70 8.01 34.66
N GLY A 476 -15.58 7.17 34.14
CA GLY A 476 -16.39 7.48 32.96
C GLY A 476 -17.71 6.71 32.90
N ALA A 477 -18.25 6.26 34.03
CA ALA A 477 -19.62 5.75 34.08
C ALA A 477 -20.59 6.94 34.15
N SER A 478 -20.78 7.60 33.01
CA SER A 478 -21.92 8.48 32.77
C SER A 478 -22.93 7.69 31.94
N SER A 479 -24.08 7.41 32.53
CA SER A 479 -25.27 7.00 31.79
C SER A 479 -25.77 8.21 31.01
N ALA A 480 -25.28 8.40 29.80
CA ALA A 480 -25.74 9.45 28.90
C ALA A 480 -26.14 8.81 27.58
N ASP A 481 -27.26 9.29 27.04
CA ASP A 481 -27.87 8.79 25.82
C ASP A 481 -26.86 8.91 24.66
N SER A 482 -26.73 7.84 23.86
CA SER A 482 -26.04 7.90 22.57
C SER A 482 -26.47 9.17 21.80
N PRO A 483 -25.57 9.81 21.01
CA PRO A 483 -25.96 10.89 20.11
C PRO A 483 -27.24 10.50 19.39
N SER A 484 -28.23 11.40 19.32
CA SER A 484 -29.44 11.08 18.57
C SER A 484 -29.02 10.72 17.15
N GLN A 485 -29.40 9.54 16.71
CA GLN A 485 -29.00 8.98 15.41
C GLN A 485 -29.18 10.01 14.27
N GLU A 486 -30.25 10.83 14.35
CA GLU A 486 -30.52 11.94 13.45
C GLU A 486 -29.36 12.94 13.30
N LEU A 487 -28.69 13.31 14.39
CA LEU A 487 -27.57 14.27 14.36
C LEU A 487 -26.33 13.68 13.68
N LEU A 488 -26.06 12.39 13.93
CA LEU A 488 -24.96 11.68 13.29
C LEU A 488 -25.22 11.52 11.79
N GLU A 489 -26.43 11.10 11.40
CA GLU A 489 -26.84 10.99 10.01
C GLU A 489 -26.75 12.34 9.29
N GLU A 490 -27.23 13.43 9.91
CA GLU A 490 -27.12 14.77 9.34
C GLU A 490 -25.66 15.15 9.12
N ALA A 491 -24.79 14.92 10.09
CA ALA A 491 -23.38 15.27 9.98
C ALA A 491 -22.68 14.47 8.87
N LEU A 492 -22.85 13.14 8.89
CA LEU A 492 -22.26 12.25 7.88
C LEU A 492 -22.74 12.59 6.48
N SER A 493 -24.01 12.96 6.30
CA SER A 493 -24.58 13.31 4.99
C SER A 493 -23.85 14.49 4.31
N LYS A 494 -23.13 15.34 5.06
CA LYS A 494 -22.39 16.49 4.52
C LYS A 494 -20.97 16.12 4.06
N CYS A 495 -20.44 14.98 4.50
CA CYS A 495 -19.11 14.49 4.13
C CYS A 495 -19.11 13.79 2.76
N LYS A 496 -19.48 14.52 1.71
CA LYS A 496 -19.77 13.98 0.36
C LYS A 496 -18.61 13.25 -0.32
N LYS A 497 -17.37 13.45 0.15
CA LYS A 497 -16.16 12.80 -0.37
C LYS A 497 -15.82 11.46 0.30
N LEU A 498 -16.60 11.05 1.31
CA LEU A 498 -16.35 9.79 2.00
C LEU A 498 -16.40 8.62 1.02
N LYS A 499 -15.29 7.87 1.00
CA LYS A 499 -15.11 6.59 0.31
C LYS A 499 -15.18 5.42 1.29
N TYR A 500 -14.76 5.64 2.53
CA TYR A 500 -14.71 4.62 3.57
C TYR A 500 -15.34 5.16 4.86
N LEU A 501 -16.29 4.42 5.41
CA LEU A 501 -16.96 4.77 6.65
C LEU A 501 -17.05 3.54 7.55
N ALA A 502 -16.48 3.63 8.74
CA ALA A 502 -16.61 2.63 9.79
C ALA A 502 -17.17 3.30 11.05
N ILE A 503 -18.30 2.81 11.56
CA ILE A 503 -18.92 3.36 12.76
C ILE A 503 -19.34 2.26 13.73
N GLU A 504 -19.14 2.51 15.01
CA GLU A 504 -19.68 1.70 16.09
C GLU A 504 -20.87 2.41 16.70
N ASN A 505 -22.06 1.84 16.49
CA ASN A 505 -23.31 2.36 17.04
C ASN A 505 -24.31 1.20 17.11
N ALA A 506 -24.53 0.65 18.30
CA ALA A 506 -25.39 -0.52 18.52
C ALA A 506 -26.86 -0.24 18.16
N ASP A 507 -27.29 1.01 18.30
CA ASP A 507 -28.70 1.42 18.20
C ASP A 507 -29.10 1.93 16.81
N MET A 508 -28.15 2.03 15.87
CA MET A 508 -28.44 2.51 14.51
C MET A 508 -29.29 1.50 13.73
N GLU A 509 -30.50 1.91 13.35
CA GLU A 509 -31.48 1.09 12.62
C GLU A 509 -31.90 1.70 11.26
N THR A 510 -31.49 2.93 10.94
CA THR A 510 -31.75 3.58 9.64
C THR A 510 -30.47 4.09 8.98
N PHE A 511 -30.48 4.15 7.65
CA PHE A 511 -29.26 4.37 6.86
C PHE A 511 -29.50 5.28 5.64
N ASP A 512 -30.57 6.10 5.65
CA ASP A 512 -30.97 6.91 4.50
C ASP A 512 -29.87 7.89 4.06
N PHE A 513 -29.05 8.35 5.01
CA PHE A 513 -27.87 9.20 4.76
C PHE A 513 -26.83 8.57 3.82
N LEU A 514 -26.82 7.24 3.65
CA LEU A 514 -25.91 6.60 2.69
C LEU A 514 -26.23 7.02 1.25
N ASN A 515 -27.48 7.36 0.93
CA ASN A 515 -27.86 7.90 -0.39
C ASN A 515 -27.21 9.25 -0.68
N ASP A 516 -26.82 9.96 0.38
CA ASP A 516 -26.16 11.25 0.33
C ASP A 516 -24.64 11.13 0.13
N LEU A 517 -24.09 9.91 0.15
CA LEU A 517 -22.66 9.63 -0.01
C LEU A 517 -22.39 8.89 -1.33
N PRO A 518 -22.26 9.62 -2.46
CA PRO A 518 -22.21 9.01 -3.79
C PRO A 518 -20.92 8.22 -4.05
N ASP A 519 -19.83 8.59 -3.40
CA ASP A 519 -18.50 7.99 -3.58
C ASP A 519 -18.19 6.91 -2.52
N LEU A 520 -19.14 6.62 -1.62
CA LEU A 520 -18.94 5.66 -0.53
C LEU A 520 -18.82 4.23 -1.08
N TYR A 521 -17.61 3.72 -1.03
CA TYR A 521 -17.26 2.37 -1.50
C TYR A 521 -17.42 1.34 -0.39
N ALA A 522 -17.04 1.66 0.85
CA ALA A 522 -17.12 0.75 1.98
C ALA A 522 -17.85 1.34 3.17
N PHE A 523 -18.74 0.54 3.76
CA PHE A 523 -19.43 0.84 5.00
C PHE A 523 -19.32 -0.33 5.98
N CYS A 524 -18.81 -0.05 7.17
CA CYS A 524 -18.70 -1.01 8.26
C CYS A 524 -19.49 -0.51 9.47
N LEU A 525 -20.46 -1.29 9.94
CA LEU A 525 -21.24 -1.02 11.13
C LEU A 525 -20.89 -2.03 12.23
N TYR A 526 -20.60 -1.55 13.43
CA TYR A 526 -20.25 -2.37 14.59
C TYR A 526 -21.16 -2.08 15.79
N GLY A 527 -21.04 -2.91 16.83
CA GLY A 527 -21.47 -2.59 18.19
C GLY A 527 -22.66 -3.40 18.70
N ARG A 528 -23.30 -4.25 17.90
CA ARG A 528 -24.36 -5.13 18.41
C ARG A 528 -23.77 -6.46 18.86
N GLU A 529 -23.97 -6.81 20.12
CA GLU A 529 -23.60 -8.13 20.62
C GLU A 529 -24.53 -9.22 20.05
N ASP A 530 -23.95 -10.35 19.66
CA ASP A 530 -24.64 -11.51 19.05
C ASP A 530 -25.73 -12.13 19.95
N ASP A 531 -25.71 -11.84 21.26
CA ASP A 531 -26.59 -12.47 22.25
C ASP A 531 -28.01 -11.85 22.31
N ASP A 532 -28.26 -10.72 21.62
CA ASP A 532 -29.59 -10.10 21.52
C ASP A 532 -30.50 -10.82 20.50
N THR A 533 -30.89 -12.05 20.85
CA THR A 533 -31.73 -12.93 20.01
C THR A 533 -33.18 -12.43 19.82
N GLU A 534 -33.60 -11.36 20.48
CA GLU A 534 -34.97 -10.83 20.39
C GLU A 534 -35.19 -9.95 19.16
N LYS A 535 -34.12 -9.42 18.57
CA LYS A 535 -34.16 -8.56 17.38
C LYS A 535 -33.46 -9.26 16.20
N PRO A 536 -33.91 -9.04 14.95
CA PRO A 536 -33.28 -9.64 13.78
C PRO A 536 -31.83 -9.13 13.60
N PRO A 537 -30.95 -9.92 12.97
CA PRO A 537 -29.59 -9.47 12.63
C PRO A 537 -29.63 -8.16 11.84
N ARG A 538 -28.80 -7.18 12.18
CA ARG A 538 -28.84 -5.86 11.51
C ARG A 538 -28.48 -5.94 10.03
N GLY A 539 -27.72 -6.95 9.62
CA GLY A 539 -27.48 -7.26 8.22
C GLY A 539 -28.78 -7.43 7.40
N SER A 540 -29.88 -7.89 8.04
CA SER A 540 -31.18 -8.02 7.36
C SER A 540 -31.88 -6.70 7.02
N LEU A 541 -31.40 -5.57 7.55
CA LEU A 541 -31.87 -4.23 7.21
C LEU A 541 -31.36 -3.76 5.84
N PHE A 542 -30.42 -4.48 5.24
CA PHE A 542 -29.84 -4.16 3.95
C PHE A 542 -30.36 -5.14 2.88
N GLY A 543 -31.13 -4.63 1.93
CA GLY A 543 -31.50 -5.36 0.73
C GLY A 543 -30.34 -5.50 -0.26
N GLU A 544 -30.41 -6.51 -1.12
CA GLU A 544 -29.39 -6.78 -2.15
C GLU A 544 -29.11 -5.56 -3.05
N LYS A 545 -30.13 -4.71 -3.28
CA LYS A 545 -30.08 -3.54 -4.16
C LYS A 545 -29.92 -2.21 -3.43
N ASP A 546 -29.90 -2.23 -2.11
CA ASP A 546 -29.80 -0.99 -1.32
C ASP A 546 -28.38 -0.45 -1.43
N TYR A 547 -28.26 0.86 -1.56
CA TYR A 547 -27.00 1.60 -1.64
C TYR A 547 -25.99 0.95 -2.63
N PRO A 548 -26.30 0.89 -3.94
CA PRO A 548 -25.50 0.15 -4.93
C PRO A 548 -24.07 0.69 -5.11
N GLN A 549 -23.79 1.90 -4.65
CA GLN A 549 -22.45 2.49 -4.60
C GLN A 549 -21.56 1.81 -3.57
N VAL A 550 -22.12 1.34 -2.44
CA VAL A 550 -21.39 0.64 -1.38
C VAL A 550 -21.05 -0.77 -1.86
N LYS A 551 -19.81 -1.01 -2.24
CA LYS A 551 -19.35 -2.33 -2.73
C LYS A 551 -18.99 -3.26 -1.59
N CYS A 552 -18.46 -2.71 -0.50
CA CYS A 552 -18.07 -3.46 0.69
C CYS A 552 -19.00 -3.08 1.84
N LEU A 553 -19.76 -4.04 2.35
CA LEU A 553 -20.67 -3.85 3.47
C LEU A 553 -20.44 -4.93 4.51
N THR A 554 -20.04 -4.50 5.70
CA THR A 554 -19.87 -5.35 6.88
C THR A 554 -20.76 -4.83 8.00
N VAL A 555 -21.50 -5.72 8.65
CA VAL A 555 -22.38 -5.38 9.76
C VAL A 555 -22.14 -6.38 10.87
N ASP A 556 -21.72 -5.90 12.05
CA ASP A 556 -21.43 -6.71 13.23
C ASP A 556 -20.48 -7.88 12.92
N ASP A 557 -19.36 -7.55 12.27
CA ASP A 557 -18.34 -8.49 11.79
C ASP A 557 -18.81 -9.53 10.75
N GLU A 558 -20.07 -9.44 10.29
CA GLU A 558 -20.60 -10.25 9.19
C GLU A 558 -20.52 -9.52 7.84
N TRP A 559 -19.98 -10.20 6.83
CA TRP A 559 -19.95 -9.68 5.47
C TRP A 559 -21.33 -9.82 4.81
N ILE A 560 -21.92 -8.68 4.46
CA ILE A 560 -23.19 -8.62 3.72
C ILE A 560 -22.95 -8.47 2.22
N ARG A 561 -21.91 -7.71 1.85
CA ARG A 561 -21.49 -7.49 0.46
C ARG A 561 -19.97 -7.39 0.38
N ASN A 562 -19.36 -8.18 -0.50
CA ASN A 562 -17.94 -8.08 -0.80
C ASN A 562 -17.70 -8.29 -2.31
N PRO A 563 -16.90 -7.44 -2.96
CA PRO A 563 -16.50 -7.63 -4.36
C PRO A 563 -15.46 -8.74 -4.57
N GLU A 564 -15.06 -9.51 -3.57
CA GLU A 564 -14.17 -10.68 -3.67
C GLU A 564 -14.82 -11.98 -3.22
#